data_AF-A0A1I2D438-F1
#
_entry.id   AF-A0A1I2D438-F1
#
_cell.length_a   1.000
_cell.length_b   1.000
_cell.length_c   1.000
_cell.angle_alpha   90.00
_cell.angle_beta   90.00
_cell.angle_gamma   90.00
#
_symmetry.space_group_name_H-M   'P 1'
#
loop_
_entity.id
_entity.type
_entity.pdbx_description
1 polymer ?
#
loop_
_entity_poly.entity_id
_entity_poly.type
_entity_poly.pdbx_seq_one_letter_code
_entity_poly.pdbx_strand_id
1 'polypeptide(L)'
;MEIKIHQRLLELSKSIIGSEQYVTAVKANVRENHDKNSMITDTLEKGDMVYVEDTHIENSSRMWCKVTYFSTKNVSVTGWILSNALDGSI
;
A
#
# COMPACT_ATOMS: atom_id res chain seq x y z
N MET A 1 -14.52 13.87 16.36
CA MET A 1 -13.90 14.14 15.04
C MET A 1 -12.99 12.98 14.63
N GLU A 2 -12.13 12.47 15.52
CA GLU A 2 -11.31 11.25 15.32
C GLU A 2 -12.09 10.00 14.91
N ILE A 3 -13.26 9.75 15.51
CA ILE A 3 -14.07 8.55 15.25
C ILE A 3 -14.45 8.43 13.76
N LYS A 4 -14.77 9.54 13.10
CA LYS A 4 -15.16 9.55 11.67
C LYS A 4 -13.97 9.26 10.74
N ILE A 5 -12.77 9.75 11.08
CA ILE A 5 -11.55 9.50 10.29
C ILE A 5 -11.17 8.03 10.36
N HIS A 6 -11.22 7.44 11.56
CA HIS A 6 -10.94 6.02 11.76
C HIS A 6 -11.92 5.12 10.99
N GLN A 7 -13.22 5.47 10.97
CA GLN A 7 -14.22 4.76 10.18
C GLN A 7 -13.92 4.82 8.67
N ARG A 8 -13.57 6.00 8.12
CA ARG A 8 -13.25 6.11 6.69
C ARG A 8 -12.03 5.27 6.32
N LEU A 9 -10.99 5.25 7.17
CA LEU A 9 -9.80 4.43 6.96
C LEU A 9 -10.13 2.93 6.97
N LEU A 10 -11.02 2.50 7.87
CA LEU A 10 -11.48 1.11 7.95
C LEU A 10 -12.30 0.67 6.72
N GLU A 11 -13.18 1.54 6.22
CA GLU A 11 -13.93 1.24 4.98
C GLU A 11 -12.99 1.18 3.78
N LEU A 12 -12.07 2.15 3.67
CA LEU A 12 -11.02 2.15 2.66
C LEU A 12 -10.19 0.86 2.70
N SER A 13 -9.72 0.46 3.89
CA SER A 13 -8.86 -0.72 4.06
C SER A 13 -9.51 -2.01 3.53
N LYS A 14 -10.83 -2.15 3.68
CA LYS A 14 -11.57 -3.30 3.17
C LYS A 14 -11.84 -3.19 1.68
N SER A 15 -12.23 -2.00 1.22
CA SER A 15 -12.69 -1.79 -0.15
C SER A 15 -11.60 -1.93 -1.22
N ILE A 16 -10.32 -1.70 -0.86
CA ILE A 16 -9.21 -1.81 -1.83
C ILE A 16 -8.62 -3.21 -1.91
N ILE A 17 -8.94 -4.12 -0.99
CA ILE A 17 -8.46 -5.50 -1.08
C ILE A 17 -9.06 -6.15 -2.32
N GLY A 18 -8.21 -6.78 -3.11
CA GLY A 18 -8.59 -7.42 -4.37
C GLY A 18 -8.73 -6.45 -5.55
N SER A 19 -8.12 -5.26 -5.47
CA SER A 19 -8.16 -4.26 -6.53
C SER A 19 -6.77 -3.95 -7.10
N GLU A 20 -6.77 -3.56 -8.38
CA GLU A 20 -5.62 -2.94 -9.03
C GLU A 20 -5.54 -1.46 -8.63
N GLN A 21 -4.35 -1.02 -8.24
CA GLN A 21 -4.05 0.34 -7.83
C GLN A 21 -2.80 0.82 -8.55
N TYR A 22 -2.62 2.14 -8.64
CA TYR A 22 -1.45 2.75 -9.24
C TYR A 22 -0.68 3.56 -8.21
N VAL A 23 0.64 3.50 -8.25
CA VAL A 23 1.50 4.34 -7.41
C VAL A 23 1.41 5.79 -7.90
N THR A 24 1.08 6.71 -6.99
CA THR A 24 1.01 8.16 -7.27
C THR A 24 2.19 8.93 -6.72
N ALA A 25 2.81 8.40 -5.65
CA ALA A 25 4.03 8.95 -5.11
C ALA A 25 5.17 8.84 -6.11
N VAL A 26 6.08 9.82 -6.11
CA VAL A 26 7.30 9.78 -6.94
C VAL A 26 8.11 8.51 -6.63
N LYS A 27 8.13 8.11 -5.36
CA LYS A 27 8.85 6.93 -4.88
C LYS A 27 8.09 6.29 -3.72
N ALA A 28 7.87 4.98 -3.79
CA ALA A 28 7.25 4.18 -2.75
C ALA A 28 8.21 3.05 -2.35
N ASN A 29 8.62 3.03 -1.07
CA ASN A 29 9.48 1.97 -0.57
C ASN A 29 8.63 0.72 -0.28
N VAL A 30 9.01 -0.41 -0.88
CA VAL A 30 8.44 -1.72 -0.59
C VAL A 30 9.23 -2.34 0.56
N ARG A 31 8.53 -2.82 1.57
CA ARG A 31 9.12 -3.43 2.77
C ARG A 31 8.69 -4.88 2.93
N GLU A 32 9.50 -5.64 3.65
CA GLU A 32 9.19 -7.05 3.96
C GLU A 32 7.97 -7.19 4.89
N ASN A 33 7.79 -6.25 5.83
CA ASN A 33 6.67 -6.21 6.78
C ASN A 33 6.04 -4.81 6.87
N HIS A 34 4.81 -4.73 7.42
CA HIS A 34 4.05 -3.50 7.66
C HIS A 34 4.60 -2.67 8.84
N ASP A 35 5.92 -2.47 8.87
CA ASP A 35 6.64 -1.68 9.87
C ASP A 35 7.60 -0.72 9.16
N LYS A 36 7.61 0.54 9.59
CA LYS A 36 8.55 1.57 9.11
C LYS A 36 10.03 1.21 9.32
N ASN A 37 10.31 0.32 10.27
CA ASN A 37 11.66 -0.17 10.57
C ASN A 37 12.02 -1.47 9.83
N SER A 38 11.05 -2.12 9.16
CA SER A 38 11.31 -3.31 8.36
C SER A 38 12.23 -3.02 7.18
N MET A 39 13.02 -4.00 6.74
CA MET A 39 13.92 -3.86 5.60
C MET A 39 13.17 -3.42 4.35
N ILE A 40 13.77 -2.48 3.61
CA ILE A 40 13.30 -2.11 2.26
C ILE A 40 13.82 -3.16 1.30
N THR A 41 12.93 -3.85 0.62
CA THR A 41 13.25 -4.91 -0.35
C THR A 41 13.25 -4.40 -1.78
N ASP A 42 12.49 -3.33 -2.05
CA ASP A 42 12.36 -2.76 -3.39
C ASP A 42 11.85 -1.30 -3.35
N THR A 43 11.71 -0.70 -4.53
CA THR A 43 11.10 0.61 -4.73
C THR A 43 10.16 0.56 -5.94
N LEU A 44 8.97 1.14 -5.78
CA LEU A 44 8.06 1.45 -6.87
C LEU A 44 8.07 2.95 -7.18
N GLU A 45 7.80 3.29 -8.42
CA GLU A 45 7.75 4.66 -8.93
C GLU A 45 6.33 5.02 -9.38
N LYS A 46 6.11 6.32 -9.58
CA LYS A 46 4.83 6.82 -10.04
C LYS A 46 4.41 6.16 -11.35
N GLY A 47 3.20 5.60 -11.38
CA GLY A 47 2.63 4.92 -12.53
C GLY A 47 2.76 3.40 -12.48
N ASP A 48 3.55 2.85 -11.55
CA ASP A 48 3.60 1.40 -11.34
C ASP A 48 2.23 0.87 -10.89
N MET A 49 1.76 -0.18 -11.57
CA MET A 49 0.53 -0.87 -11.21
C MET A 49 0.83 -1.95 -10.17
N VAL A 50 -0.01 -2.03 -9.15
CA VAL A 50 0.05 -3.06 -8.11
C VAL A 50 -1.33 -3.67 -7.88
N TYR A 51 -1.35 -4.90 -7.39
CA TYR A 51 -2.57 -5.53 -6.90
C TYR A 51 -2.54 -5.61 -5.37
N VAL A 52 -3.60 -5.15 -4.71
CA VAL A 52 -3.67 -5.12 -3.24
C VAL A 52 -4.23 -6.45 -2.72
N GLU A 53 -3.39 -7.19 -2.00
CA GLU A 53 -3.72 -8.50 -1.41
C GLU A 53 -4.33 -8.37 -0.01
N ASP A 54 -3.83 -7.41 0.77
CA ASP A 54 -4.20 -7.24 2.17
C ASP A 54 -3.93 -5.81 2.66
N THR A 55 -4.53 -5.43 3.78
CA THR A 55 -4.29 -4.15 4.44
C THR A 55 -4.05 -4.31 5.94
N HIS A 56 -3.25 -3.41 6.50
CA HIS A 56 -3.01 -3.34 7.94
C HIS A 56 -3.09 -1.90 8.43
N ILE A 57 -4.03 -1.60 9.33
CA ILE A 57 -4.17 -0.30 9.96
C ILE A 57 -3.28 -0.27 11.20
N GLU A 58 -2.17 0.48 11.13
CA GLU A 58 -1.24 0.65 12.25
C GLU A 58 -1.84 1.61 13.30
N ASN A 59 -2.50 2.69 12.84
CA ASN A 59 -3.17 3.67 13.69
C ASN A 59 -4.21 4.46 12.88
N SER A 60 -4.87 5.44 13.51
CA SER A 60 -5.92 6.27 12.89
C SER A 60 -5.51 7.05 11.64
N SER A 61 -4.22 7.13 11.32
CA SER A 61 -3.68 7.88 10.18
C SER A 61 -2.79 7.07 9.24
N ARG A 62 -2.42 5.84 9.60
CA ARG A 62 -1.47 5.03 8.83
C ARG A 62 -2.04 3.65 8.55
N MET A 63 -2.12 3.35 7.26
CA MET A 63 -2.44 2.04 6.74
C MET A 63 -1.31 1.56 5.81
N TRP A 64 -1.01 0.28 5.91
CA TRP A 64 -0.12 -0.45 5.04
C TRP A 64 -0.94 -1.30 4.09
N CYS A 65 -0.45 -1.46 2.86
CA CYS A 65 -1.03 -2.32 1.84
C CYS A 65 -0.01 -3.39 1.49
N LYS A 66 -0.40 -4.66 1.60
CA LYS A 66 0.35 -5.77 1.03
C LYS A 66 0.01 -5.81 -0.45
N VAL A 67 1.03 -5.67 -1.29
CA VAL A 67 0.85 -5.53 -2.72
C VAL A 67 1.68 -6.56 -3.48
N THR A 68 1.10 -7.07 -4.56
CA THR A 68 1.77 -7.89 -5.57
C THR A 68 2.01 -7.05 -6.81
N TYR A 69 3.22 -7.11 -7.37
CA TYR A 69 3.62 -6.33 -8.55
C TYR A 69 4.72 -7.05 -9.34
N PHE A 70 4.95 -6.64 -10.58
CA PHE A 70 6.07 -7.13 -11.37
C PHE A 70 7.30 -6.27 -11.15
N SER A 71 8.38 -6.90 -10.68
CA SER A 71 9.68 -6.25 -10.57
C SER A 71 10.28 -5.94 -11.95
N THR A 72 11.35 -5.16 -11.98
CA THR A 72 12.15 -4.87 -13.18
C THR A 72 12.71 -6.11 -13.89
N LYS A 73 12.73 -7.27 -13.21
CA LYS A 73 13.14 -8.57 -13.77
C LYS A 73 11.96 -9.39 -14.29
N ASN A 74 10.77 -8.79 -14.38
CA ASN A 74 9.52 -9.42 -14.78
C ASN A 74 9.13 -10.63 -13.91
N VAL A 75 9.49 -10.57 -12.62
CA VAL A 75 9.10 -11.56 -11.60
C VAL A 75 8.06 -10.92 -10.70
N SER A 76 7.00 -11.68 -10.39
CA SER A 76 5.99 -11.28 -9.41
C SER A 76 6.61 -11.27 -8.00
N VAL A 77 6.52 -10.13 -7.34
CA VAL A 77 7.04 -9.90 -5.99
C VAL A 77 5.92 -9.37 -5.12
N THR A 78 5.94 -9.72 -3.84
CA THR A 78 5.00 -9.21 -2.84
C THR A 78 5.74 -8.45 -1.75
N GLY A 79 5.17 -7.34 -1.29
CA GLY A 79 5.69 -6.60 -0.14
C GLY A 79 4.70 -5.58 0.39
N TRP A 80 5.09 -4.81 1.39
CA TRP A 80 4.25 -3.82 2.05
C TRP A 80 4.67 -2.40 1.67
N ILE A 81 3.69 -1.60 1.26
CA ILE A 81 3.85 -0.16 1.01
C ILE A 81 2.86 0.64 1.87
N LEU A 82 3.13 1.92 2.08
CA LEU A 82 2.17 2.81 2.73
C LEU A 82 1.02 3.13 1.78
N SER A 83 -0.21 3.15 2.29
CA SER A 83 -1.40 3.42 1.48
C SER A 83 -1.40 4.79 0.82
N ASN A 84 -0.73 5.79 1.41
CA ASN A 84 -0.61 7.13 0.86
C ASN A 84 0.33 7.22 -0.37
N ALA A 85 1.00 6.12 -0.72
CA ALA A 85 1.78 6.04 -1.95
C ALA A 85 0.93 5.66 -3.17
N LEU A 86 -0.29 5.14 -2.95
CA LEU A 86 -1.21 4.74 -3.99
C LEU A 86 -2.18 5.86 -4.34
N ASP A 87 -2.73 5.80 -5.55
CA ASP A 87 -3.94 6.54 -5.91
C ASP A 87 -5.08 5.95 -5.09
N GLY A 88 -5.23 6.43 -3.86
CA GLY A 88 -6.40 6.13 -3.06
C GLY A 88 -7.62 6.84 -3.64
N SER A 89 -8.01 6.50 -4.86
CA SER A 89 -9.26 6.92 -5.49
C SER A 89 -10.44 6.28 -4.74
N ILE A 90 -10.62 6.82 -3.52
CA ILE A 90 -11.67 6.75 -2.50
C ILE A 90 -11.80 8.14 -1.89
#